data_AF-A0A382DG66-F1
#
_entry.id   AF-A0A382DG66-F1
#
_cell.length_a   1.000
_cell.length_b   1.000
_cell.length_c   1.000
_cell.angle_alpha   90.00
_cell.angle_beta   90.00
_cell.angle_gamma   90.00
#
_symmetry.space_group_name_H-M   'P 1'
#
loop_
_entity.id
_entity.type
_entity.pdbx_description
1 polymer ?
#
loop_
_entity_poly.entity_id
_entity_poly.type
_entity_poly.pdbx_seq_one_letter_code
_entity_poly.pdbx_strand_id
1 'polypeptide(L)'
;MASLAEIRAKLQAQETRSSSSNTTGDNAIFTHWNIPEGTSATLRFLPDADESNTFFWKERQMIRLQFPGVKGQDETKPVTVQVPCVEMWGEQCPVHAEIRPWFKDPTMEDMGRKYWKKRSYIFQGFVTQSELQEDTVPENPIRRFVISPQIYKIISSALMDPEFQEIPTDYEQGTDF
;
A
#
# COMPACT_ATOMS: atom_id res chain seq x y z
N MET A 1 -33.67 12.64 -2.37
CA MET A 1 -32.97 13.71 -1.62
C MET A 1 -32.52 13.12 -0.30
N ALA A 2 -31.22 13.06 -0.03
CA ALA A 2 -30.71 12.53 1.24
C ALA A 2 -31.03 13.51 2.37
N SER A 3 -31.44 12.99 3.53
CA SER A 3 -31.79 13.79 4.69
C SER A 3 -30.55 14.41 5.36
N LEU A 4 -30.73 15.55 6.04
CA LEU A 4 -29.65 16.24 6.77
C LEU A 4 -28.95 15.34 7.81
N ALA A 5 -29.68 14.36 8.37
CA ALA A 5 -29.14 13.36 9.29
C ALA A 5 -28.18 12.39 8.58
N GLU A 6 -28.51 11.93 7.37
CA GLU A 6 -27.64 11.05 6.58
C GLU A 6 -26.37 11.75 6.11
N ILE A 7 -26.44 13.06 5.80
CA ILE A 7 -25.27 13.86 5.42
C ILE A 7 -24.32 14.02 6.62
N ARG A 8 -24.86 14.29 7.82
CA ARG A 8 -24.05 14.35 9.06
C ARG A 8 -23.42 13.01 9.41
N ALA A 9 -24.17 11.91 9.30
CA ALA A 9 -23.64 10.58 9.54
C ALA A 9 -22.52 10.22 8.55
N LYS A 10 -22.66 10.61 7.27
CA LYS A 10 -21.59 10.43 6.26
C LYS A 10 -20.36 11.27 6.56
N LEU A 11 -20.52 12.52 6.98
CA LEU A 11 -19.41 13.41 7.35
C LEU A 11 -18.66 12.91 8.59
N GLN A 12 -19.39 12.50 9.65
CA GLN A 12 -18.80 11.89 10.84
C GLN A 12 -18.08 10.57 10.52
N ALA A 13 -18.65 9.73 9.65
CA ALA A 13 -17.98 8.52 9.19
C ALA A 13 -16.73 8.81 8.34
N GLN A 14 -16.67 9.97 7.67
CA GLN A 14 -15.50 10.43 6.92
C GLN A 14 -14.39 10.95 7.86
N GLU A 15 -14.74 11.72 8.89
CA GLU A 15 -13.79 12.18 9.93
C GLU A 15 -13.22 11.02 10.77
N THR A 16 -14.04 10.01 11.06
CA THR A 16 -13.56 8.85 11.83
C THR A 16 -12.57 8.00 11.00
N ARG A 17 -12.69 8.01 9.66
CA ARG A 17 -11.75 7.33 8.75
C ARG A 17 -10.39 8.03 8.66
N SER A 18 -10.32 9.34 8.84
CA SER A 18 -9.05 10.08 8.91
C SER A 18 -8.33 9.89 10.25
N SER A 19 -9.05 9.51 11.30
CA SER A 19 -8.51 9.45 12.67
C SER A 19 -8.10 8.04 13.15
N SER A 20 -8.37 6.96 12.41
CA SER A 20 -8.18 5.61 12.97
C SER A 20 -7.83 4.51 11.96
N SER A 21 -6.93 4.81 11.02
CA SER A 21 -6.22 3.72 10.29
C SER A 21 -5.13 3.07 11.15
N ASN A 22 -5.32 2.97 12.47
CA ASN A 22 -4.62 1.97 13.29
C ASN A 22 -5.21 0.61 12.96
N THR A 23 -4.83 0.11 11.79
CA THR A 23 -4.85 -1.32 11.54
C THR A 23 -3.98 -1.90 12.64
N THR A 24 -4.57 -2.62 13.59
CA THR A 24 -3.88 -3.47 14.56
C THR A 24 -3.26 -4.63 13.79
N GLY A 25 -2.33 -4.30 12.91
CA GLY A 25 -1.53 -5.20 12.11
C GLY A 25 -0.12 -5.09 12.62
N ASP A 26 0.53 -6.23 12.76
CA ASP A 26 1.96 -6.43 12.91
C ASP A 26 2.79 -5.15 12.66
N ASN A 27 3.32 -4.56 13.74
CA ASN A 27 4.15 -3.33 13.70
C ASN A 27 5.38 -3.47 12.78
N ALA A 28 5.64 -4.67 12.28
CA ALA A 28 6.59 -4.94 11.22
C ALA A 28 6.21 -4.33 9.85
N ILE A 29 5.02 -3.77 9.64
CA ILE A 29 4.66 -3.14 8.35
C ILE A 29 4.71 -1.62 8.45
N PHE A 30 5.69 -1.02 7.78
CA PHE A 30 5.82 0.43 7.67
C PHE A 30 5.36 0.90 6.29
N THR A 31 4.29 1.68 6.26
CA THR A 31 3.72 2.18 5.01
C THR A 31 4.03 3.65 4.84
N HIS A 32 4.59 4.06 3.70
CA HIS A 32 5.04 5.45 3.50
C HIS A 32 3.93 6.50 3.68
N TRP A 33 2.65 6.16 3.44
CA TRP A 33 1.52 7.08 3.68
C TRP A 33 1.17 7.30 5.16
N ASN A 34 1.83 6.60 6.08
CA ASN A 34 1.73 6.90 7.50
C ASN A 34 2.70 8.01 7.92
N ILE A 35 3.69 8.37 7.07
CA ILE A 35 4.60 9.48 7.33
C ILE A 35 3.81 10.79 7.28
N PRO A 36 3.79 11.59 8.38
CA PRO A 36 3.10 12.87 8.39
C PRO A 36 3.59 13.79 7.28
N GLU A 37 2.66 14.51 6.66
CA GLU A 37 2.99 15.48 5.62
C GLU A 37 3.94 16.56 6.19
N GLY A 38 5.03 16.84 5.48
CA GLY A 38 6.06 17.80 5.91
C GLY A 38 7.17 17.21 6.78
N THR A 39 7.14 15.91 7.10
CA THR A 39 8.22 15.20 7.79
C THR A 39 9.00 14.30 6.84
N SER A 40 10.23 13.95 7.23
CA SER A 40 11.05 12.95 6.52
C SER A 40 11.38 11.76 7.41
N ALA A 41 11.58 10.62 6.76
CA ALA A 41 12.14 9.43 7.37
C ALA A 41 13.20 8.86 6.44
N THR A 42 14.31 8.46 7.01
CA THR A 42 15.44 7.82 6.33
C THR A 42 15.37 6.32 6.57
N LEU A 43 15.44 5.57 5.47
CA LEU A 43 15.23 4.13 5.42
C LEU A 43 16.49 3.44 4.87
N ARG A 44 16.86 2.33 5.49
CA ARG A 44 17.90 1.42 5.02
C ARG A 44 17.24 0.19 4.42
N PHE A 45 17.39 -0.02 3.12
CA PHE A 45 16.93 -1.26 2.48
C PHE A 45 17.86 -2.42 2.80
N LEU A 46 17.29 -3.61 2.90
CA LEU A 46 17.98 -4.88 3.10
C LEU A 46 17.76 -5.78 1.87
N PRO A 47 18.67 -6.73 1.62
CA PRO A 47 18.50 -7.68 0.54
C PRO A 47 17.31 -8.58 0.83
N ASP A 48 16.70 -9.14 -0.22
CA ASP A 48 15.65 -10.14 -0.06
C ASP A 48 16.26 -11.40 0.57
N ALA A 49 15.54 -12.02 1.50
CA ALA A 49 15.97 -13.26 2.14
C ALA A 49 15.95 -14.44 1.16
N ASP A 50 15.17 -14.32 0.08
CA ASP A 50 15.12 -15.29 -1.01
C ASP A 50 16.05 -14.87 -2.15
N GLU A 51 17.24 -15.48 -2.19
CA GLU A 51 18.29 -15.23 -3.18
C GLU A 51 17.88 -15.59 -4.62
N SER A 52 16.79 -16.34 -4.82
CA SER A 52 16.28 -16.63 -6.16
C SER A 52 15.60 -15.44 -6.84
N ASN A 53 15.31 -14.38 -6.07
CA ASN A 53 14.64 -13.20 -6.57
C ASN A 53 15.60 -12.25 -7.26
N THR A 54 15.24 -11.84 -8.47
CA THR A 54 16.06 -10.93 -9.29
C THR A 54 16.19 -9.53 -8.69
N PHE A 55 15.25 -9.13 -7.84
CA PHE A 55 15.19 -7.81 -7.22
C PHE A 55 14.94 -7.95 -5.73
N PHE A 56 15.48 -7.04 -4.94
CA PHE A 56 15.25 -6.98 -3.49
C PHE A 56 13.86 -6.44 -3.09
N TRP A 57 12.96 -6.29 -4.07
CA TRP A 57 11.58 -5.88 -3.87
C TRP A 57 10.62 -6.77 -4.63
N LYS A 58 9.37 -6.77 -4.15
CA LYS A 58 8.26 -7.50 -4.78
C LYS A 58 7.13 -6.57 -5.16
N GLU A 59 6.62 -6.73 -6.38
CA GLU A 59 5.39 -6.06 -6.77
C GLU A 59 4.20 -6.70 -6.05
N ARG A 60 3.32 -5.88 -5.48
CA ARG A 60 2.05 -6.27 -4.88
C ARG A 60 0.89 -5.51 -5.52
N GLN A 61 -0.08 -6.25 -6.03
CA GLN A 61 -1.30 -5.74 -6.63
C GLN A 61 -2.50 -6.11 -5.76
N MET A 62 -3.16 -5.11 -5.18
CA MET A 62 -4.35 -5.31 -4.34
C MET A 62 -5.57 -4.66 -4.96
N ILE A 63 -6.71 -5.33 -4.89
CA ILE A 63 -8.02 -4.83 -5.27
C ILE A 63 -8.82 -4.54 -3.99
N ARG A 64 -9.44 -3.37 -3.92
CA ARG A 64 -10.23 -2.95 -2.76
C ARG A 64 -11.72 -3.08 -3.07
N LEU A 65 -12.38 -4.04 -2.43
CA LEU A 65 -13.81 -4.30 -2.58
C LEU A 65 -14.58 -3.71 -1.39
N GLN A 66 -15.69 -3.02 -1.66
CA GLN A 66 -16.56 -2.46 -0.63
C GLN A 66 -17.90 -3.18 -0.66
N PHE A 67 -18.30 -3.70 0.49
CA PHE A 67 -19.57 -4.39 0.70
C PHE A 67 -20.44 -3.57 1.66
N PRO A 68 -21.77 -3.56 1.50
CA PRO A 68 -22.67 -2.81 2.38
C PRO A 68 -22.73 -3.37 3.81
N GLY A 69 -22.43 -4.65 4.00
CA GLY A 69 -22.40 -5.32 5.30
C GLY A 69 -22.07 -6.80 5.19
N VAL A 70 -22.07 -7.51 6.33
CA VAL A 70 -21.82 -8.96 6.39
C VAL A 70 -23.14 -9.67 6.61
N LYS A 71 -23.47 -10.59 5.71
CA LYS A 71 -24.70 -11.39 5.79
C LYS A 71 -24.77 -12.13 7.13
N GLY A 72 -25.85 -11.93 7.89
CA GLY A 72 -26.08 -12.59 9.18
C GLY A 72 -25.42 -11.93 10.41
N GLN A 73 -24.81 -10.77 10.23
CA GLN A 73 -24.26 -9.93 11.31
C GLN A 73 -24.85 -8.52 11.12
N ASP A 74 -24.01 -7.48 11.07
CA ASP A 74 -24.42 -6.13 10.73
C ASP A 74 -24.46 -5.91 9.21
N GLU A 75 -25.67 -5.89 8.65
CA GLU A 75 -25.90 -5.56 7.24
C GLU A 75 -25.82 -4.06 6.94
N THR A 76 -25.78 -3.22 7.98
CA THR A 76 -25.77 -1.74 7.88
C THR A 76 -24.37 -1.14 7.92
N LYS A 77 -23.35 -1.92 8.30
CA LYS A 77 -21.98 -1.44 8.44
C LYS A 77 -21.16 -1.80 7.21
N PRO A 78 -20.76 -0.83 6.37
CA PRO A 78 -19.99 -1.14 5.17
C PRO A 78 -18.62 -1.73 5.52
N VAL A 79 -18.30 -2.87 4.92
CA VAL A 79 -17.04 -3.59 5.10
C VAL A 79 -16.18 -3.45 3.86
N THR A 80 -14.91 -3.12 4.04
CA THR A 80 -13.93 -3.11 2.94
C THR A 80 -13.03 -4.33 3.05
N VAL A 81 -12.91 -5.10 1.97
CA VAL A 81 -11.98 -6.23 1.85
C VAL A 81 -10.90 -5.88 0.83
N GLN A 82 -9.64 -6.17 1.17
CA GLN A 82 -8.53 -6.07 0.23
C GLN A 82 -8.13 -7.46 -0.24
N VAL A 83 -8.24 -7.71 -1.54
CA VAL A 83 -7.99 -9.02 -2.17
C VAL A 83 -6.78 -8.90 -3.10
N PRO A 84 -5.79 -9.82 -3.06
CA PRO A 84 -4.69 -9.81 -4.01
C PRO A 84 -5.18 -10.12 -5.43
N CYS A 85 -4.61 -9.46 -6.43
CA CYS A 85 -4.92 -9.74 -7.83
C CYS A 85 -4.13 -10.94 -8.33
N VAL A 86 -4.81 -11.94 -8.90
CA VAL A 86 -4.16 -13.17 -9.37
C VAL A 86 -3.27 -13.00 -10.60
N GLU A 87 -3.38 -11.86 -11.29
CA GLU A 87 -2.46 -11.49 -12.38
C GLU A 87 -1.00 -11.39 -11.90
N MET A 88 -0.76 -11.26 -10.58
CA MET A 88 0.57 -11.35 -10.00
C MET A 88 1.25 -12.71 -10.21
N TRP A 89 0.46 -13.78 -10.34
CA TRP A 89 0.95 -15.14 -10.58
C TRP A 89 0.83 -15.57 -12.05
N GLY A 90 0.56 -14.63 -12.96
CA GLY A 90 0.40 -14.91 -14.39
C GLY A 90 -0.98 -15.43 -14.80
N GLU A 91 -1.93 -15.52 -13.86
CA GLU A 91 -3.29 -15.97 -14.14
C GLU A 91 -4.24 -14.82 -14.47
N GLN A 92 -5.33 -15.11 -15.19
CA GLN A 92 -6.33 -14.09 -15.52
C GLN A 92 -7.21 -13.79 -14.31
N CYS A 93 -7.20 -12.53 -13.85
CA CYS A 93 -8.04 -12.13 -12.72
C CYS A 93 -9.52 -11.98 -13.12
N PRO A 94 -10.45 -12.66 -12.42
CA PRO A 94 -11.88 -12.61 -12.76
C PRO A 94 -12.46 -11.21 -12.56
N VAL A 95 -12.02 -10.48 -11.53
CA VAL A 95 -12.46 -9.09 -11.29
C VAL A 95 -12.05 -8.19 -12.45
N HIS A 96 -10.83 -8.36 -12.96
CA HIS A 96 -10.34 -7.60 -14.09
C HIS A 96 -11.04 -7.96 -15.40
N ALA A 97 -11.38 -9.22 -15.61
CA ALA A 97 -12.16 -9.64 -16.77
C ALA A 97 -13.52 -8.94 -16.81
N GLU A 98 -14.17 -8.78 -15.65
CA GLU A 98 -15.49 -8.14 -15.55
C GLU A 98 -15.46 -6.62 -15.71
N ILE A 99 -14.46 -5.95 -15.14
CA ILE A 99 -14.40 -4.47 -15.17
C ILE A 99 -13.81 -3.90 -16.46
N ARG A 100 -13.01 -4.67 -17.22
CA ARG A 100 -12.39 -4.19 -18.47
C ARG A 100 -13.44 -3.69 -19.50
N PRO A 101 -14.57 -4.39 -19.73
CA PRO A 101 -15.67 -3.86 -20.53
C PRO A 101 -16.20 -2.50 -20.07
N TRP A 102 -16.24 -2.24 -18.75
CA TRP A 102 -16.80 -0.99 -18.21
C TRP A 102 -15.98 0.25 -18.59
N PHE A 103 -14.70 0.09 -18.91
CA PHE A 103 -13.85 1.17 -19.43
C PHE A 103 -14.14 1.54 -20.89
N LYS A 104 -14.95 0.75 -21.61
CA LYS A 104 -15.41 1.10 -22.95
C LYS A 104 -16.59 2.08 -22.92
N ASP A 105 -17.34 2.08 -21.81
CA ASP A 105 -18.50 2.95 -21.60
C ASP A 105 -18.12 4.12 -20.67
N PRO A 106 -18.08 5.38 -21.16
CA PRO A 106 -17.65 6.53 -20.36
C PRO A 106 -18.45 6.76 -19.07
N THR A 107 -19.70 6.30 -19.02
CA THR A 107 -20.58 6.41 -17.85
C THR A 107 -20.21 5.43 -16.72
N MET A 108 -19.52 4.34 -17.05
CA MET A 108 -19.16 3.27 -16.11
C MET A 108 -17.68 3.29 -15.73
N GLU A 109 -16.89 4.18 -16.33
CA GLU A 109 -15.45 4.32 -16.09
C GLU A 109 -15.15 4.61 -14.61
N ASP A 110 -15.88 5.55 -14.01
CA ASP A 110 -15.75 5.90 -12.58
C ASP A 110 -16.06 4.73 -11.66
N MET A 111 -16.96 3.84 -12.08
CA MET A 111 -17.27 2.62 -11.36
C MET A 111 -16.15 1.59 -11.51
N GLY A 112 -15.62 1.41 -12.72
CA GLY A 112 -14.49 0.51 -13.00
C GLY A 112 -13.23 0.90 -12.23
N ARG A 113 -12.93 2.21 -12.12
CA ARG A 113 -11.77 2.74 -11.37
C ARG A 113 -11.77 2.35 -9.89
N LYS A 114 -12.95 2.18 -9.28
CA LYS A 114 -13.05 1.76 -7.86
C LYS A 114 -12.56 0.33 -7.62
N TYR A 115 -12.71 -0.53 -8.61
CA TYR A 115 -12.35 -1.95 -8.55
C TYR A 115 -11.02 -2.27 -9.25
N TRP A 116 -10.35 -1.26 -9.79
CA TRP A 116 -9.06 -1.45 -10.43
C TRP A 116 -7.98 -1.80 -9.41
N LYS A 117 -7.08 -2.71 -9.77
CA LYS A 117 -5.95 -3.06 -8.92
C LYS A 117 -5.07 -1.84 -8.63
N LYS A 118 -4.65 -1.70 -7.37
CA LYS A 118 -3.63 -0.76 -6.94
C LYS A 118 -2.30 -1.48 -6.85
N ARG A 119 -1.30 -0.95 -7.56
CA ARG A 119 0.07 -1.43 -7.51
C ARG A 119 0.81 -0.76 -6.34
N SER A 120 1.55 -1.58 -5.61
CA SER A 120 2.45 -1.20 -4.52
C SER A 120 3.68 -2.10 -4.60
N TYR A 121 4.75 -1.71 -3.93
CA TYR A 121 6.00 -2.46 -3.91
C TYR A 121 6.35 -2.75 -2.45
N ILE A 122 6.72 -4.00 -2.17
CA ILE A 122 7.16 -4.43 -0.85
C ILE A 122 8.69 -4.50 -0.86
N PHE A 123 9.30 -3.82 0.10
CA PHE A 123 10.72 -3.89 0.40
C PHE A 123 10.92 -4.38 1.83
N GLN A 124 12.12 -4.83 2.15
CA GLN A 124 12.54 -5.13 3.52
C GLN A 124 13.64 -4.14 3.93
N GLY A 125 13.67 -3.78 5.21
CA GLY A 125 14.73 -2.94 5.74
C GLY A 125 14.44 -2.41 7.13
N PHE A 126 15.12 -1.35 7.56
CA PHE A 126 14.87 -0.71 8.85
C PHE A 126 14.92 0.81 8.74
N VAL A 127 14.34 1.48 9.73
CA VAL A 127 14.29 2.95 9.79
C VAL A 127 15.53 3.43 10.56
N THR A 128 16.39 4.22 9.91
CA THR A 128 17.61 4.77 10.56
C THR A 128 17.31 6.05 11.31
N GLN A 129 16.52 6.93 10.70
CA GLN A 129 16.07 8.19 11.29
C GLN A 129 14.62 8.46 10.90
N SER A 130 13.81 8.93 11.83
CA SER A 130 12.42 9.31 11.55
C SER A 130 11.97 10.38 12.53
N GLU A 131 11.30 11.41 12.02
CA GLU A 131 10.60 12.40 12.85
C GLU A 131 9.22 11.91 13.30
N LEU A 132 8.79 10.74 12.80
CA LEU A 132 7.54 10.10 13.18
C LEU A 132 7.67 9.51 14.59
N GLN A 133 6.89 10.06 15.52
CA GLN A 133 6.79 9.52 16.86
C GLN A 133 5.91 8.26 16.82
N GLU A 134 6.55 7.09 16.84
CA GLU A 134 5.86 5.80 16.87
C GLU A 134 5.47 5.44 18.30
N ASP A 135 4.18 5.18 18.55
CA ASP A 135 3.67 4.77 19.87
C ASP A 135 4.30 3.47 20.38
N THR A 136 4.66 2.57 19.46
CA THR A 136 5.29 1.29 19.74
C THR A 136 6.31 0.94 18.67
N VAL A 137 7.59 0.93 19.03
CA VAL A 137 8.67 0.42 18.18
C VAL A 137 8.69 -1.12 18.30
N PRO A 138 8.68 -1.87 17.19
CA PRO A 138 8.79 -3.32 17.21
C PRO A 138 10.14 -3.77 17.79
N GLU A 139 10.15 -4.91 18.48
CA GLU A 139 11.36 -5.51 19.05
C GLU A 139 12.39 -5.86 17.96
N ASN A 140 11.92 -6.33 16.80
CA ASN A 140 12.75 -6.48 15.62
C ASN A 140 12.73 -5.18 14.80
N PRO A 141 13.89 -4.52 14.59
CA PRO A 141 13.96 -3.29 13.81
C PRO A 141 13.71 -3.51 12.31
N ILE A 142 13.82 -4.76 11.83
CA ILE A 142 13.57 -5.11 10.44
C ILE A 142 12.06 -5.10 10.17
N ARG A 143 11.65 -4.25 9.23
CA ARG A 143 10.28 -4.01 8.82
C ARG A 143 10.11 -4.26 7.32
N ARG A 144 8.86 -4.46 6.93
CA ARG A 144 8.38 -4.52 5.56
C ARG A 144 7.86 -3.14 5.17
N PHE A 145 8.48 -2.55 4.17
CA PHE A 145 8.07 -1.26 3.63
C PHE A 145 7.09 -1.44 2.49
N VAL A 146 5.93 -0.79 2.56
CA VAL A 146 4.98 -0.73 1.44
C VAL A 146 5.10 0.63 0.77
N ILE A 147 5.64 0.63 -0.45
CA ILE A 147 6.02 1.81 -1.22
C ILE A 147 5.08 1.99 -2.43
N SER A 148 4.72 3.24 -2.73
CA SER A 148 3.89 3.57 -3.90
C SER A 148 4.69 3.51 -5.21
N PRO A 149 4.01 3.40 -6.37
CA PRO A 149 4.68 3.42 -7.65
C PRO A 149 5.47 4.70 -7.96
N GLN A 150 5.16 5.82 -7.30
CA GLN A 150 5.88 7.08 -7.51
C GLN A 150 7.27 7.02 -6.87
N ILE A 151 7.35 6.64 -5.60
CA ILE A 151 8.62 6.49 -4.87
C ILE A 151 9.44 5.34 -5.48
N TYR A 152 8.78 4.23 -5.84
CA TYR A 152 9.43 3.13 -6.55
C TYR A 152 10.18 3.59 -7.80
N LYS A 153 9.58 4.49 -8.61
CA LYS A 153 10.24 4.99 -9.82
C LYS A 153 11.54 5.71 -9.49
N ILE A 154 11.55 6.52 -8.43
CA ILE A 154 12.75 7.24 -7.96
C ILE A 154 13.84 6.24 -7.57
N ILE A 155 13.50 5.23 -6.77
CA ILE A 155 14.43 4.17 -6.34
C ILE A 155 14.94 3.41 -7.58
N SER A 156 14.05 2.99 -8.46
CA SER A 156 14.41 2.23 -9.66
C SER A 156 15.28 3.04 -10.63
N SER A 157 15.06 4.35 -10.77
CA SER A 157 15.90 5.19 -11.62
C SER A 157 17.28 5.40 -11.02
N ALA A 158 17.38 5.57 -9.70
CA ALA A 158 18.66 5.68 -9.02
C ALA A 158 19.50 4.39 -9.17
N LEU A 159 18.84 3.22 -9.09
CA LEU A 159 19.48 1.92 -9.29
C LEU A 159 19.92 1.64 -10.73
N MET A 160 19.28 2.26 -11.71
CA MET A 160 19.65 2.12 -13.13
C MET A 160 20.77 3.08 -13.54
N ASP A 161 21.16 4.00 -12.66
CA ASP A 161 22.21 4.97 -12.92
C ASP A 161 23.59 4.28 -12.86
N PRO A 162 24.38 4.28 -13.96
CA PRO A 162 25.70 3.66 -13.98
C PRO A 162 26.72 4.36 -13.07
N GLU A 163 26.45 5.59 -12.60
CA GLU A 163 27.27 6.28 -11.60
C GLU A 163 26.97 5.84 -10.16
N PHE A 164 25.89 5.09 -9.95
CA PHE A 164 25.51 4.57 -8.64
C PHE A 164 26.39 3.35 -8.29
N GLN A 165 27.51 3.63 -7.60
CA GLN A 165 28.57 2.63 -7.34
C GLN A 165 28.19 1.55 -6.32
N GLU A 166 27.26 1.84 -5.40
CA GLU A 166 26.96 0.99 -4.26
C GLU A 166 25.58 0.38 -4.37
N ILE A 167 25.40 -0.87 -3.93
CA ILE A 167 24.07 -1.49 -3.91
C ILE A 167 23.34 -0.99 -2.66
N PRO A 168 22.11 -0.44 -2.73
CA PRO A 168 21.40 0.06 -1.55
C PRO A 168 21.07 -0.99 -0.48
N THR A 169 21.34 -2.25 -0.75
CA THR A 169 21.13 -3.36 0.18
C THR A 169 22.43 -3.93 0.74
N ASP A 170 23.59 -3.37 0.38
CA ASP A 170 24.86 -3.83 0.93
C ASP A 170 24.93 -3.54 2.45
N TYR A 171 25.50 -4.49 3.20
CA TYR A 171 25.55 -4.41 4.66
C TYR A 171 26.62 -3.45 5.18
N GLU A 172 27.71 -3.24 4.43
CA GLU A 172 28.84 -2.41 4.85
C GLU A 172 28.82 -1.06 4.13
N GLN A 173 28.50 -1.08 2.84
CA GLN A 173 28.61 0.05 1.90
C GLN A 173 27.25 0.40 1.29
N GLY A 174 26.15 0.19 2.02
CA GLY A 174 24.83 0.56 1.52
C GLY A 174 24.61 2.09 1.59
N THR A 175 23.81 2.64 0.66
CA THR A 175 23.26 4.03 0.74
C THR A 175 21.85 4.16 1.34
N ASP A 176 21.66 4.98 2.37
CA ASP A 176 20.34 5.25 2.98
C ASP A 176 19.44 6.04 2.00
N PHE A 177 18.11 5.85 2.09
CA PHE A 177 17.11 6.51 1.25
C PHE A 177 16.18 7.43 2.05
#